data_AF-A0A2G8STK4-F1
#
_entry.id   AF-A0A2G8STK4-F1
#
_cell.length_a   1.000
_cell.length_b   1.000
_cell.length_c   1.000
_cell.angle_alpha   90.00
_cell.angle_beta   90.00
_cell.angle_gamma   90.00
#
_symmetry.space_group_name_H-M   'P 1'
#
loop_
_entity.id
_entity.type
_entity.pdbx_description
1 polymer ?
#
loop_
_entity_poly.entity_id
_entity_poly.type
_entity_poly.pdbx_seq_one_letter_code
_entity_poly.pdbx_strand_id
1 'polypeptide(L)' 'MEYIPRYSQPFTLQEARQLAVPIITEEISRLQNSLAHLQKTQDELKEALSTAPGDADLTEAFEENEIVM' A
#
# COMPACT_ATOMS: atom_id res chain seq x y z
N MET A 1 7.35 4.96 15.64
CA MET A 1 8.49 5.50 14.86
C MET A 1 7.92 6.09 13.60
N GLU A 2 8.21 7.36 13.28
CA GLU A 2 7.84 7.94 11.98
C GLU A 2 8.70 7.29 10.89
N TYR A 3 8.06 6.76 9.85
CA TYR A 3 8.74 6.22 8.68
C TYR A 3 9.19 7.37 7.78
N ILE A 4 10.51 7.56 7.64
CA ILE A 4 11.08 8.52 6.69
C ILE A 4 11.50 7.74 5.43
N PRO A 5 10.81 7.91 4.30
CA PRO A 5 11.17 7.21 3.07
C PRO A 5 12.54 7.68 2.58
N ARG A 6 13.41 6.73 2.21
CA ARG A 6 14.75 7.03 1.66
C ARG A 6 14.69 7.73 0.29
N TYR A 7 13.59 7.55 -0.44
CA TYR A 7 13.32 8.18 -1.73
C TYR A 7 11.92 8.77 -1.73
N SER A 8 11.74 9.90 -2.39
CA SER A 8 10.44 10.53 -2.58
C SER A 8 9.45 9.52 -3.16
N GLN A 9 8.34 9.29 -2.46
CA GLN A 9 7.28 8.39 -2.85
C GLN A 9 5.92 9.08 -2.75
N PRO A 10 4.97 8.75 -3.64
CA PRO A 10 5.11 7.84 -4.79
C PRO A 10 6.02 8.44 -5.88
N PHE A 11 6.65 7.58 -6.69
CA PHE A 11 7.44 7.99 -7.85
C PHE A 11 6.83 7.44 -9.13
N THR A 12 6.98 8.19 -10.22
CA THR A 12 6.56 7.80 -11.56
C THR A 12 7.49 6.74 -12.16
N LEU A 13 7.01 6.04 -13.18
CA LEU A 13 7.86 5.12 -13.96
C LEU A 13 9.06 5.84 -14.59
N GLN A 14 8.92 7.13 -14.94
CA GLN A 14 10.02 7.91 -15.51
C GLN A 14 11.12 8.18 -14.48
N GLU A 15 10.74 8.49 -13.23
CA GLU A 15 11.68 8.65 -12.12
C GLU A 15 12.34 7.33 -11.75
N ALA A 16 11.57 6.23 -11.73
CA ALA A 16 12.09 4.88 -11.47
C ALA A 16 13.22 4.49 -12.45
N ARG A 17 13.10 4.88 -13.73
CA ARG A 17 14.11 4.61 -14.77
C ARG A 17 15.44 5.34 -14.55
N GLN A 18 15.46 6.39 -13.74
CA GLN A 18 16.68 7.12 -13.39
C GLN A 18 17.41 6.53 -12.18
N LEU A 19 16.80 5.58 -11.46
CA LEU A 19 17.40 4.95 -10.31
C LEU A 19 18.45 3.91 -10.72
N ALA A 20 19.52 3.80 -9.93
CA ALA A 20 20.51 2.76 -10.12
C ALA A 20 19.88 1.37 -9.90
N VAL A 21 20.37 0.35 -10.62
CA VAL A 21 19.83 -1.03 -10.56
C VAL A 21 19.69 -1.57 -9.11
N PRO A 22 20.68 -1.40 -8.21
CA PRO A 22 20.51 -1.85 -6.83
C PRO A 22 19.38 -1.14 -6.10
N ILE A 23 19.22 0.17 -6.34
CA ILE A 23 18.20 1.00 -5.71
C ILE A 23 16.82 0.55 -6.16
N ILE A 24 16.55 0.51 -7.47
CA ILE A 24 15.22 0.13 -7.96
C ILE A 24 14.84 -1.30 -7.54
N THR A 25 15.81 -2.20 -7.39
CA THR A 25 15.56 -3.56 -6.89
C THR A 25 15.07 -3.55 -5.44
N GLU A 26 15.73 -2.80 -4.55
CA GLU A 26 15.28 -2.62 -3.16
C GLU A 26 13.89 -1.98 -3.09
N GLU A 27 13.64 -0.95 -3.93
CA GLU A 27 12.35 -0.27 -3.99
C GLU A 27 11.24 -1.20 -4.47
N ILE A 28 11.50 -2.05 -5.47
CA ILE A 28 10.54 -3.08 -5.94
C ILE A 28 10.22 -4.06 -4.81
N SER A 29 11.22 -4.58 -4.10
CA SER A 29 10.98 -5.50 -2.98
C SER A 29 10.19 -4.83 -1.86
N ARG A 30 10.46 -3.55 -1.56
CA ARG A 30 9.66 -2.80 -0.59
C ARG A 30 8.21 -2.63 -1.05
N LEU A 31 7.99 -2.20 -2.29
CA LEU A 31 6.64 -2.01 -2.84
C LEU A 31 5.85 -3.33 -2.83
N GLN A 32 6.48 -4.45 -3.18
CA GLN A 32 5.87 -5.78 -3.08
C GLN A 32 5.46 -6.11 -1.64
N ASN A 33 6.30 -5.80 -0.65
CA ASN A 33 5.97 -6.01 0.76
C ASN A 33 4.79 -5.12 1.19
N SER A 34 4.79 -3.84 0.79
CA SER A 34 3.69 -2.92 1.08
C SER A 34 2.37 -3.39 0.46
N LEU A 35 2.38 -3.85 -0.79
CA LEU A 35 1.19 -4.41 -1.45
C LEU A 35 0.69 -5.69 -0.76
N ALA A 36 1.59 -6.56 -0.32
CA ALA A 36 1.21 -7.76 0.43
C ALA A 36 0.54 -7.42 1.77
N HIS A 37 1.04 -6.40 2.48
CA HIS A 37 0.40 -5.91 3.69
C HIS A 37 -0.95 -5.25 3.42
N LEU A 38 -1.04 -4.41 2.38
CA LEU A 38 -2.29 -3.76 1.99
C LEU A 38 -3.37 -4.79 1.64
N GLN A 39 -3.03 -5.81 0.85
CA GLN A 39 -3.94 -6.91 0.52
C GLN A 39 -4.42 -7.64 1.79
N LYS A 40 -3.52 -7.93 2.73
CA LYS A 40 -3.88 -8.59 4.00
C LYS A 40 -4.86 -7.73 4.80
N THR A 41 -4.61 -6.43 4.90
CA THR A 41 -5.52 -5.49 5.58
C THR A 41 -6.87 -5.42 4.86
N GLN A 42 -6.89 -5.48 3.53
CA GLN A 42 -8.12 -5.49 2.76
C GLN A 42 -8.96 -6.75 3.01
N ASP A 43 -8.32 -7.91 3.11
CA ASP A 43 -8.97 -9.16 3.45
C ASP A 43 -9.55 -9.11 4.88
N GLU A 44 -8.82 -8.52 5.84
CA GLU A 44 -9.27 -8.32 7.22
C GLU A 44 -10.46 -7.35 7.31
N LEU A 45 -10.44 -6.24 6.57
CA LEU A 45 -11.56 -5.28 6.51
C LEU A 45 -12.80 -5.91 5.89
N LYS A 46 -12.64 -6.72 4.84
CA LYS A 46 -13.74 -7.47 4.22
C LYS A 46 -14.37 -8.46 5.19
N GLU A 47 -13.56 -9.18 5.96
CA GLU A 47 -14.05 -10.08 7.01
C GLU A 47 -14.79 -9.29 8.09
N ALA A 48 -14.23 -8.18 8.57
CA ALA A 48 -14.85 -7.32 9.57
C ALA A 48 -16.22 -6.78 9.12
N LEU A 49 -16.31 -6.24 7.89
CA LEU A 49 -17.55 -5.76 7.29
C LEU A 49 -18.61 -6.87 7.11
N SER A 50 -18.20 -8.12 6.93
CA SER A 50 -19.14 -9.26 6.90
C SER A 50 -19.80 -9.52 8.25
N THR A 51 -19.10 -9.20 9.35
CA THR A 51 -19.59 -9.36 10.72
C THR A 51 -20.30 -8.12 11.27
N ALA A 52 -19.94 -6.94 10.78
CA ALA A 52 -20.54 -5.65 11.14
C ALA A 52 -20.93 -4.86 9.87
N PRO A 53 -21.98 -5.27 9.15
CA PRO A 53 -22.39 -4.58 7.93
C PRO A 53 -22.84 -3.14 8.23
N GLY A 54 -22.37 -2.19 7.44
CA GLY A 54 -22.76 -0.77 7.54
C GLY A 54 -21.97 0.04 8.57
N ASP A 55 -20.89 -0.49 9.11
CA ASP A 55 -19.89 0.30 9.85
C ASP A 55 -19.22 1.30 8.90
N ALA A 56 -19.42 2.60 9.16
CA ALA A 56 -18.97 3.66 8.27
C ALA A 56 -17.43 3.77 8.23
N ASP A 57 -16.77 3.61 9.37
CA ASP A 57 -15.31 3.75 9.48
C ASP A 57 -14.61 2.59 8.75
N LEU A 58 -15.13 1.36 8.90
CA LEU A 58 -14.60 0.19 8.19
C LEU A 58 -14.90 0.25 6.69
N THR A 59 -16.05 0.81 6.30
CA THR A 59 -16.40 0.98 4.88
C THR A 59 -15.48 2.00 4.23
N GLU A 60 -15.26 3.15 4.88
CA GLU A 60 -14.35 4.19 4.41
C GLU A 60 -12.92 3.65 4.27
N ALA A 61 -12.38 3.00 5.31
CA ALA A 61 -11.05 2.40 5.25
C ALA A 61 -10.90 1.35 4.14
N PHE A 62 -11.95 0.57 3.88
CA PHE A 62 -11.97 -0.42 2.81
C PHE A 62 -11.93 0.27 1.43
N GLU A 63 -12.72 1.33 1.23
CA GLU A 63 -12.76 2.10 -0.01
C GLU A 63 -11.46 2.88 -0.26
N GLU A 64 -10.86 3.46 0.77
CA GLU A 64 -9.58 4.17 0.67
C GLU A 64 -8.45 3.26 0.17
N ASN A 65 -8.38 2.03 0.67
CA ASN A 65 -7.38 1.06 0.24
C ASN A 65 -7.53 0.65 -1.23
N GLU A 66 -8.76 0.54 -1.76
CA GLU A 66 -9.01 0.22 -3.18
C GLU A 66 -8.49 1.31 -4.13
N ILE A 67 -8.44 2.56 -3.70
CA ILE A 67 -7.94 3.67 -4.51
C ILE A 67 -6.41 3.58 -4.71
N VAL A 68 -5.71 2.98 -3.74
CA VAL A 68 -4.25 2.94 -3.69
C VAL A 68 -3.67 1.62 -4.25
N MET A 69 -4.44 0.53 -4.27
CA MET A 69 -4.07 -0.74 -4.94
C MET A 69 -3.87 -0.57 -6.45
#